data_AF-A0A534GR54-F1
#
_entry.id   AF-A0A534GR54-F1
#
_cell.length_a   1.000
_cell.length_b   1.000
_cell.length_c   1.000
_cell.angle_alpha   90.00
_cell.angle_beta   90.00
_cell.angle_gamma   90.00
#
_symmetry.space_group_name_H-M   'P 1'
#
loop_
_entity.id
_entity.type
_entity.pdbx_description
1 polymer ?
#
loop_
_entity_poly.entity_id
_entity_poly.type
_entity_poly.pdbx_seq_one_letter_code
_entity_poly.pdbx_strand_id
1 'polypeptide(L)' 'MNRVNVAVAVAEDARDCIYEVAAACRAVGLDHTATLTSVGVLTGSVEFATLAKLWAIPGVLAVEVERGFQS' A
#
# COMPACT_ATOMS: atom_id res chain seq x y z
N MET A 1 -3.51 14.49 12.83
CA MET A 1 -2.85 13.81 11.69
C MET A 1 -2.22 12.54 12.22
N ASN A 2 -2.86 11.41 11.98
CA ASN A 2 -2.46 10.11 12.51
C ASN A 2 -1.98 9.27 11.34
N ARG A 3 -0.69 9.41 10.99
CA ARG A 3 -0.08 8.62 9.92
C ARG A 3 0.30 7.26 10.44
N VAL A 4 0.02 6.24 9.66
CA VAL A 4 0.43 4.88 9.96
C VAL A 4 1.23 4.33 8.79
N ASN A 5 2.21 3.50 9.12
CA ASN A 5 2.95 2.74 8.13
C ASN A 5 2.08 1.58 7.65
N VAL A 6 2.13 1.32 6.35
CA VAL A 6 1.29 0.31 5.71
C VAL A 6 2.09 -0.50 4.72
N ALA A 7 1.76 -1.78 4.64
CA ALA A 7 2.14 -2.67 3.57
C ALA A 7 0.88 -3.02 2.75
N VAL A 8 0.93 -2.73 1.45
CA VAL A 8 -0.14 -3.02 0.50
C VAL A 8 0.29 -4.23 -0.33
N ALA A 9 -0.42 -5.34 -0.19
CA ALA A 9 -0.22 -6.51 -1.02
C ALA A 9 -0.97 -6.33 -2.35
N VAL A 10 -0.30 -6.67 -3.44
CA VAL A 10 -0.82 -6.59 -4.80
C VAL A 10 -1.21 -8.00 -5.27
N ALA A 11 -2.39 -8.12 -5.88
CA ALA A 11 -2.88 -9.37 -6.45
C ALA A 11 -1.91 -9.91 -7.52
N GLU A 12 -1.82 -11.23 -7.64
CA GLU A 12 -0.87 -11.88 -8.56
C GLU A 12 -1.11 -11.45 -10.03
N ASP A 13 -2.37 -11.38 -10.46
CA ASP A 13 -2.76 -10.93 -11.81
C ASP A 13 -2.41 -9.46 -12.09
N ALA A 14 -2.29 -8.63 -11.04
CA ALA A 14 -1.90 -7.23 -11.16
C ALA A 14 -0.39 -6.99 -10.96
N ARG A 15 0.42 -8.04 -10.79
CA ARG A 15 1.85 -7.92 -10.46
C ARG A 15 2.66 -7.34 -11.62
N ASP A 16 2.32 -7.64 -12.87
CA ASP A 16 2.93 -7.00 -14.05
C ASP A 16 2.63 -5.49 -14.10
N CYS A 17 1.52 -5.07 -13.50
CA CYS A 17 1.06 -3.67 -13.41
C CYS A 17 1.37 -3.03 -12.03
N ILE A 18 2.30 -3.59 -11.24
CA ILE A 18 2.54 -3.14 -9.86
C ILE A 18 2.87 -1.64 -9.75
N TYR A 19 3.54 -1.07 -10.74
CA TYR A 19 3.85 0.36 -10.76
C TYR A 19 2.61 1.23 -11.01
N GLU A 20 1.61 0.73 -11.74
CA GLU A 20 0.33 1.39 -11.92
C GLU A 20 -0.48 1.36 -10.63
N VAL A 21 -0.48 0.22 -9.92
CA VAL A 21 -1.07 0.11 -8.58
C VAL A 21 -0.39 1.07 -7.61
N ALA A 22 0.95 1.16 -7.64
CA ALA A 22 1.70 2.12 -6.82
C ALA A 22 1.35 3.58 -7.13
N ALA A 23 1.15 3.92 -8.39
CA ALA A 23 0.71 5.25 -8.80
C ALA A 23 -0.71 5.55 -8.31
N ALA A 24 -1.64 4.58 -8.40
CA ALA A 24 -2.99 4.71 -7.88
C ALA A 24 -3.00 4.88 -6.35
N CYS A 25 -2.16 4.12 -5.63
CA CYS A 25 -1.99 4.27 -4.18
C CYS A 25 -1.48 5.67 -3.81
N ARG A 26 -0.50 6.20 -4.56
CA ARG A 26 -0.01 7.57 -4.36
C ARG A 26 -1.11 8.61 -4.60
N ALA A 27 -1.92 8.44 -5.64
CA ALA A 27 -2.99 9.37 -5.98
C ALA A 27 -4.05 9.49 -4.87
N VAL A 28 -4.28 8.44 -4.08
CA VAL A 28 -5.21 8.49 -2.94
C VAL A 28 -4.57 8.96 -1.63
N GLY A 29 -3.25 9.14 -1.60
CA GLY A 29 -2.52 9.70 -0.45
C GLY A 29 -1.51 8.79 0.23
N LEU A 30 -1.14 7.66 -0.39
CA LEU A 30 0.03 6.88 0.05
C LEU A 30 1.31 7.65 -0.22
N ASP A 31 2.06 7.95 0.83
CA ASP A 31 3.45 8.34 0.73
C ASP A 31 4.29 7.07 0.55
N HIS A 32 4.48 6.69 -0.70
CA HIS A 32 5.08 5.41 -1.08
C HIS A 32 6.60 5.45 -0.95
N THR A 33 7.12 4.56 -0.09
CA THR A 33 8.55 4.44 0.25
C THR A 33 9.26 3.42 -0.64
N ALA A 34 8.69 2.23 -0.82
CA ALA A 34 9.33 1.16 -1.60
C ALA A 34 8.33 0.20 -2.26
N THR A 35 8.76 -0.35 -3.39
CA THR A 35 8.07 -1.44 -4.11
C THR A 35 8.92 -2.71 -4.02
N LEU A 36 8.44 -3.73 -3.32
CA LEU A 36 9.03 -5.05 -3.27
C LEU A 36 8.42 -5.92 -4.37
N THR A 37 8.88 -5.71 -5.61
CA THR A 37 8.33 -6.35 -6.82
C THR A 37 8.35 -7.88 -6.77
N SER A 38 9.41 -8.47 -6.20
CA SER A 38 9.57 -9.93 -6.08
C SER A 38 8.43 -10.60 -5.28
N VAL A 39 7.84 -9.87 -4.32
CA VAL A 39 6.75 -10.37 -3.46
C VAL A 39 5.43 -9.63 -3.67
N GLY A 40 5.38 -8.65 -4.58
CA GLY A 40 4.17 -7.89 -4.89
C GLY A 40 3.69 -7.01 -3.74
N VAL A 41 4.60 -6.33 -3.02
CA VAL A 41 4.24 -5.47 -1.87
C VAL A 41 4.68 -4.04 -2.10
N LEU A 42 3.81 -3.09 -1.76
CA LEU A 42 4.13 -1.66 -1.68
C LEU A 42 4.19 -1.26 -0.21
N THR A 43 5.21 -0.53 0.20
CA THR A 43 5.31 0.02 1.56
C THR A 43 5.28 1.52 1.55
N GLY A 44 4.72 2.10 2.59
CA GLY A 44 4.63 3.55 2.71
C GLY A 44 3.92 3.98 3.96
N SER A 45 3.60 5.26 4.03
CA SER A 45 2.77 5.81 5.10
C SER A 45 1.52 6.48 4.54
N VAL A 46 0.43 6.44 5.28
CA VAL A 46 -0.84 7.04 4.87
C VAL A 46 -1.57 7.61 6.08
N GLU A 47 -2.40 8.63 5.90
CA GLU A 47 -3.32 9.06 6.96
C GLU A 47 -4.28 7.92 7.29
N PHE A 48 -4.54 7.68 8.58
CA PHE A 48 -5.43 6.61 9.03
C PHE A 48 -6.83 6.68 8.38
N ALA A 49 -7.36 7.89 8.15
CA ALA A 49 -8.65 8.09 7.49
C ALA A 49 -8.67 7.69 6.00
N THR A 50 -7.49 7.52 5.39
CA THR A 50 -7.32 7.17 3.96
C THR A 50 -7.11 5.67 3.76
N LEU A 51 -6.90 4.88 4.82
CA LEU A 51 -6.73 3.41 4.74
C LEU A 51 -7.81 2.71 3.91
N ALA A 52 -9.08 3.08 4.13
CA ALA A 52 -10.21 2.48 3.42
C ALA A 52 -10.16 2.73 1.90
N LYS A 53 -9.52 3.82 1.46
CA LYS A 53 -9.40 4.15 0.02
C LYS A 53 -8.37 3.27 -0.68
N LEU A 54 -7.34 2.80 0.04
CA LEU A 54 -6.34 1.89 -0.53
C LEU A 54 -6.97 0.53 -0.90
N TRP A 55 -7.90 0.04 -0.09
CA TRP A 55 -8.65 -1.20 -0.37
C TRP A 55 -9.52 -1.12 -1.64
N ALA A 56 -9.90 0.07 -2.08
CA ALA A 56 -10.73 0.26 -3.27
C ALA A 56 -9.92 0.29 -4.57
N ILE A 57 -8.58 0.25 -4.50
CA ILE A 57 -7.72 0.32 -5.68
C ILE A 57 -7.70 -1.04 -6.39
N PRO A 58 -8.01 -1.09 -7.69
CA PRO A 58 -7.88 -2.32 -8.47
C PRO A 58 -6.46 -2.90 -8.38
N GLY A 59 -6.37 -4.20 -8.13
CA GLY A 59 -5.10 -4.90 -7.94
C GLY A 59 -4.57 -4.88 -6.51
N VAL A 60 -5.18 -4.16 -5.57
CA VAL A 60 -4.89 -4.31 -4.13
C VAL A 60 -5.59 -5.55 -3.58
N LEU A 61 -4.80 -6.45 -3.00
CA LEU A 61 -5.27 -7.67 -2.35
C LEU A 61 -5.52 -7.47 -0.86
N ALA A 62 -4.59 -6.78 -0.19
CA ALA A 62 -4.68 -6.50 1.24
C ALA A 62 -3.93 -5.21 1.59
N VAL A 63 -4.35 -4.57 2.68
CA VAL A 63 -3.64 -3.44 3.29
C VAL A 63 -3.44 -3.73 4.77
N GLU A 64 -2.19 -3.94 5.14
CA GLU A 64 -1.77 -4.23 6.50
C GLU A 64 -1.18 -2.96 7.12
N VAL A 65 -1.63 -2.62 8.33
CA VAL A 65 -1.00 -1.55 9.12
C VAL A 65 0.18 -2.14 9.87
N GLU A 66 1.38 -1.62 9.61
CA GLU A 66 2.56 -2.00 10.38
C GLU A 66 2.41 -1.49 11.81
N ARG A 67 2.04 -2.39 12.72
CA ARG A 67 2.16 -2.10 14.15
C ARG A 67 3.65 -2.18 14.46
N GLY A 68 4.24 -1.04 14.80
CA GLY A 68 5.63 -0.98 15.23
C GLY A 68 5.92 -2.08 16.23
N PHE A 69 6.95 -2.88 15.97
CA PHE A 69 7.48 -3.84 16.93
C PHE A 69 7.95 -3.02 18.13
N GLN A 70 7.14 -2.95 19.19
CA GLN A 70 7.60 -2.44 20.48
C GLN A 70 8.41 -3.57 21.10
N SER A 71 9.73 -3.57 20.86
CA SER A 71 10.68 -4.31 21.67
C SER A 71 10.75 -3.77 23.08
#